data_AF-A0A401S138-F1
#
_entry.id   AF-A0A401S138-F1
#
_cell.length_a   1.000
_cell.length_b   1.000
_cell.length_c   1.000
_cell.angle_alpha   90.00
_cell.angle_beta   90.00
_cell.angle_gamma   90.00
#
_symmetry.space_group_name_H-M   'P 1'
#
loop_
_entity.id
_entity.type
_entity.pdbx_description
1 polymer ?
#
loop_
_entity_poly.entity_id
_entity_poly.type
_entity_poly.pdbx_seq_one_letter_code
_entity_poly.pdbx_strand_id
1 'polypeptide(L)'
;MGKRPQGKRKKENVGRRDHRKEQWDRPGKTNRRTGELKKNDMKPKNIDEQEIPYKVREIMRSQEKMKKQLNKQKRKTEKPKRKSTSMAKDLHGDIPVPKFKRRKRESERAYIERMEEETQHVMFMTKNQLARCPELETDKEEQTSGVKSKSEKKKESDKKRLAKFIKKRTERKMMKLEKELFTDTVRFGEVAMQPPTLTAKPRKSQTNHQPGQRQLLLKSLIQQSECSSGQKVEGTQYSKLPTMSMARQRMLLEERERIIKAYRTLKKQKQQILSQNKDSMEKLKNPK
;
A
#
# COMPACT_ATOMS: atom_id res chain seq x y z
N MET A 1 26.63 53.00 -32.35
CA MET A 1 27.51 52.68 -31.22
C MET A 1 26.67 52.33 -29.99
N GLY A 2 26.49 51.02 -29.76
CA GLY A 2 25.62 50.50 -28.70
C GLY A 2 26.33 50.49 -27.35
N LYS A 3 25.75 51.16 -26.36
CA LYS A 3 26.19 51.08 -24.96
C LYS A 3 25.57 49.83 -24.32
N ARG A 4 26.45 48.94 -23.84
CA ARG A 4 26.15 47.72 -23.06
C ARG A 4 25.41 48.07 -21.76
N PRO A 5 24.32 47.37 -21.40
CA PRO A 5 23.88 47.26 -20.02
C PRO A 5 24.36 45.93 -19.41
N GLN A 6 24.87 46.03 -18.19
CA GLN A 6 25.40 44.91 -17.42
C GLN A 6 24.29 43.99 -16.90
N GLY A 7 24.38 42.71 -17.24
CA GLY A 7 23.54 41.65 -16.67
C GLY A 7 24.05 41.23 -15.28
N LYS A 8 23.49 41.81 -14.22
CA LYS A 8 23.64 41.28 -12.86
C LYS A 8 22.60 40.17 -12.64
N ARG A 9 23.09 38.93 -12.57
CA ARG A 9 22.34 37.72 -12.18
C ARG A 9 21.85 37.86 -10.74
N LYS A 10 20.55 38.13 -10.54
CA LYS A 10 19.87 37.88 -9.26
C LYS A 10 19.57 36.38 -9.15
N LYS A 11 20.20 35.71 -8.19
CA LYS A 11 19.82 34.38 -7.72
C LYS A 11 18.52 34.52 -6.92
N GLU A 12 17.42 34.04 -7.46
CA GLU A 12 16.19 33.86 -6.69
C GLU A 12 16.33 32.63 -5.80
N ASN A 13 16.16 32.87 -4.51
CA ASN A 13 16.21 31.90 -3.44
C ASN A 13 14.84 31.21 -3.38
N VAL A 14 14.71 30.05 -4.03
CA VAL A 14 13.46 29.27 -4.01
C VAL A 14 13.32 28.65 -2.62
N GLY A 15 12.29 29.11 -1.91
CA GLY A 15 11.95 28.71 -0.55
C GLY A 15 11.84 27.21 -0.35
N ARG A 16 12.40 26.79 0.79
CA ARG A 16 12.22 25.49 1.42
C ARG A 16 10.72 25.25 1.61
N ARG A 17 10.17 24.28 0.88
CA ARG A 17 8.84 23.75 1.17
C ARG A 17 8.96 22.76 2.31
N ASP A 18 8.57 23.23 3.50
CA ASP A 18 8.34 22.41 4.66
C ASP A 18 7.28 21.35 4.35
N HIS A 19 7.65 20.11 4.63
CA HIS A 19 6.79 18.95 4.53
C HIS A 19 5.73 19.03 5.64
N ARG A 20 4.52 19.36 5.20
CA ARG A 20 3.25 19.19 5.89
C ARG A 20 3.21 17.85 6.64
N LYS A 21 3.24 17.93 7.97
CA LYS A 21 2.99 16.82 8.90
C LYS A 21 1.55 16.33 8.69
N GLU A 22 1.40 15.14 8.10
CA GLU A 22 0.14 14.41 8.14
C GLU A 22 -0.03 13.79 9.53
N GLN A 23 -1.05 14.33 10.20
CA GLN A 23 -1.57 13.98 11.50
C GLN A 23 -2.28 12.63 11.40
N TRP A 24 -1.73 11.61 12.04
CA TRP A 24 -2.41 10.34 12.25
C TRP A 24 -3.26 10.45 13.52
N ASP A 25 -4.57 10.66 13.35
CA ASP A 25 -5.54 10.48 14.43
C ASP A 25 -5.70 8.96 14.69
N ARG A 26 -5.26 8.52 15.87
CA ARG A 26 -5.61 7.20 16.43
C ARG A 26 -6.92 7.30 17.22
N PRO A 27 -7.77 6.25 17.22
CA PRO A 27 -9.01 6.26 17.98
C PRO A 27 -8.73 6.13 19.48
N GLY A 28 -8.97 7.21 20.23
CA GLY A 28 -9.02 7.19 21.69
C GLY A 28 -10.38 6.71 22.18
N LYS A 29 -10.42 5.52 22.79
CA LYS A 29 -11.50 5.10 23.69
C LYS A 29 -11.39 5.96 24.97
N THR A 30 -12.43 6.74 25.27
CA THR A 30 -12.58 7.38 26.58
C THR A 30 -13.62 6.64 27.40
N ASN A 31 -13.16 5.96 28.46
CA ASN A 31 -13.97 5.69 29.64
C ASN A 31 -13.53 6.71 30.70
N ARG A 32 -14.41 7.67 31.02
CA ARG A 32 -14.36 8.42 32.29
C ARG A 32 -15.32 7.65 33.21
N ARG A 33 -15.01 7.28 34.45
CA ARG A 33 -14.77 8.17 35.60
C ARG A 33 -14.32 7.31 36.79
N THR A 34 -13.27 7.73 37.48
CA THR A 34 -13.24 7.88 38.95
C THR A 34 -12.19 8.96 39.23
N GLY A 35 -12.59 9.99 39.96
CA GLY A 35 -11.79 11.19 40.17
C GLY A 35 -10.81 11.02 41.32
N GLU A 36 -9.55 11.31 41.05
CA GLU A 36 -8.62 11.83 42.05
C GLU A 36 -7.85 12.98 41.40
N LEU A 37 -7.87 14.14 42.05
CA LEU A 37 -7.07 15.30 41.67
C LEU A 37 -5.59 14.93 41.81
N LYS A 38 -4.93 14.61 40.69
CA LYS A 38 -3.50 14.30 40.69
C LYS A 38 -2.70 15.58 40.96
N LYS A 39 -2.04 15.63 42.12
CA LYS A 39 -0.95 16.57 42.40
C LYS A 39 0.19 16.22 41.44
N ASN A 40 0.44 17.07 40.45
CA ASN A 40 1.27 16.74 39.29
C ASN A 40 2.79 16.79 39.54
N ASP A 41 3.24 17.21 40.73
CA ASP A 41 4.66 17.42 41.04
C ASP A 41 5.15 16.59 42.24
N MET A 42 4.73 15.32 42.33
CA MET A 42 5.32 14.39 43.29
C MET A 42 6.44 13.57 42.65
N LYS A 43 7.58 13.45 43.36
CA LYS A 43 8.67 12.54 42.99
C LYS A 43 8.10 11.12 42.85
N PRO A 44 8.41 10.38 41.77
CA PRO A 44 7.91 9.02 41.58
C PRO A 44 8.28 8.14 42.78
N LYS A 45 7.30 7.39 43.31
CA LYS A 45 7.46 6.52 44.48
C LYS A 45 8.38 5.33 44.23
N ASN A 46 8.52 4.91 42.98
CA ASN A 46 9.37 3.79 42.59
C ASN A 46 10.19 4.21 41.36
N ILE A 47 11.50 4.26 41.54
CA ILE A 47 12.46 4.67 40.50
C ILE A 47 12.64 3.52 39.48
N ASP A 48 12.47 2.28 39.92
CA ASP A 48 12.76 1.08 39.12
C ASP A 48 11.55 0.53 38.34
N GLU A 49 10.33 0.95 38.67
CA GLU A 49 9.11 0.54 37.94
C GLU A 49 8.75 1.48 36.79
N GLN A 50 9.54 2.55 36.57
CA GLN A 50 9.27 3.47 35.47
C GLN A 50 9.59 2.78 34.15
N GLU A 51 8.54 2.21 33.54
CA GLU A 51 8.66 1.53 32.26
C GLU A 51 9.36 2.42 31.24
N ILE A 52 10.55 1.97 30.81
CA ILE A 52 11.33 2.65 29.77
C ILE A 52 10.39 2.87 28.57
N PRO A 53 10.23 4.14 28.09
CA PRO A 53 9.37 4.45 26.97
C PRO A 53 9.63 3.51 25.80
N TYR A 54 8.57 3.05 25.14
CA TYR A 54 8.61 1.99 24.11
C TYR A 54 9.73 2.20 23.09
N LYS A 55 9.91 3.44 22.62
CA LYS A 55 10.92 3.80 21.62
C LYS A 55 12.36 3.62 22.14
N VAL A 56 12.61 3.92 23.41
CA VAL A 56 13.92 3.71 24.05
C VAL A 56 14.15 2.22 24.29
N ARG A 57 13.12 1.49 24.73
CA ARG A 57 13.15 0.02 24.89
C ARG A 57 13.48 -0.68 23.56
N GLU A 58 12.93 -0.19 22.46
CA GLU A 58 13.20 -0.70 21.11
C GLU A 58 14.64 -0.40 20.66
N ILE A 59 15.15 0.82 20.92
CA ILE A 59 16.53 1.20 20.63
C ILE A 59 17.52 0.33 21.42
N MET A 60 17.30 0.13 22.72
CA MET A 60 18.15 -0.72 23.55
C MET A 60 18.16 -2.18 23.05
N ARG A 61 16.97 -2.74 22.74
CA ARG A 61 16.87 -4.09 22.14
C ARG A 61 17.61 -4.18 20.80
N SER A 62 17.56 -3.14 19.98
CA SER A 62 18.28 -3.08 18.70
C SER A 62 19.80 -3.06 18.92
N GLN A 63 20.30 -2.20 19.82
CA GLN A 63 21.72 -2.12 20.17
C GLN A 63 22.24 -3.45 20.75
N GLU A 64 21.47 -4.13 21.61
CA GLU A 64 21.82 -5.46 22.11
C GLU A 64 21.89 -6.53 21.01
N LYS A 65 20.95 -6.51 20.07
CA LYS A 65 20.97 -7.42 18.91
C LYS A 65 22.21 -7.20 18.06
N MET A 66 22.58 -5.94 17.80
CA MET A 66 23.80 -5.56 17.09
C MET A 66 25.06 -6.03 17.83
N LYS A 67 25.15 -5.83 19.16
CA LYS A 67 26.27 -6.29 19.99
C LYS A 67 26.39 -7.82 20.00
N LYS A 68 25.28 -8.54 20.07
CA LYS A 68 25.23 -10.02 20.00
C LYS A 68 25.66 -10.55 18.63
N GLN A 69 25.33 -9.86 17.54
CA GLN A 69 25.77 -10.21 16.18
C GLN A 69 27.29 -10.04 16.03
N LEU A 70 27.86 -8.92 16.50
CA LEU A 70 29.30 -8.69 16.51
C LEU A 70 30.05 -9.75 17.33
N ASN A 71 29.52 -10.13 18.50
CA ASN A 71 30.12 -11.18 19.34
C ASN A 71 29.98 -12.59 18.74
N LYS A 72 28.91 -12.88 17.98
CA LYS A 72 28.78 -14.15 17.23
C LYS A 72 29.81 -14.27 16.11
N GLN A 73 30.19 -13.16 15.47
CA GLN A 73 31.26 -13.18 14.47
C GLN A 73 32.64 -13.37 15.13
N LYS A 74 32.89 -12.72 16.28
CA LYS A 74 34.15 -12.90 17.03
C LYS A 74 34.32 -14.27 17.69
N ARG A 75 33.24 -14.99 18.03
CA ARG A 75 33.30 -16.36 18.60
C ARG A 75 33.43 -17.48 17.55
N LYS A 76 33.30 -17.18 16.26
CA LYS A 76 33.46 -18.17 15.18
C LYS A 76 34.92 -18.36 14.75
N THR A 77 35.85 -17.51 15.20
CA THR A 77 37.27 -17.59 14.84
C THR A 77 38.12 -18.49 15.74
N GLU A 78 37.57 -19.02 16.84
CA GLU A 78 38.35 -19.85 17.78
C GLU A 78 37.56 -21.09 18.25
N LYS A 79 37.47 -22.12 17.40
CA LYS A 79 37.33 -23.51 17.86
C LYS A 79 38.05 -24.44 16.87
N PRO A 80 39.00 -25.27 17.32
CA PRO A 80 39.59 -26.31 16.47
C PRO A 80 38.53 -27.39 16.23
N LYS A 81 38.13 -27.56 14.96
CA LYS A 81 37.22 -28.65 14.56
C LYS A 81 37.95 -29.99 14.66
N ARG A 82 37.49 -30.86 15.56
CA ARG A 82 37.79 -32.29 15.55
C ARG A 82 37.37 -32.86 14.19
N LYS A 83 38.27 -33.61 13.55
CA LYS A 83 38.03 -34.30 12.27
C LYS A 83 37.06 -35.46 12.53
N SER A 84 35.77 -35.25 12.29
CA SER A 84 34.82 -36.34 12.09
C SER A 84 34.90 -36.81 10.64
N THR A 85 34.80 -38.12 10.48
CA THR A 85 34.87 -38.90 9.25
C THR A 85 33.99 -38.34 8.12
N SER A 86 34.53 -38.48 6.91
CA SER A 86 34.26 -37.72 5.70
C SER A 86 33.09 -38.25 4.87
N MET A 87 31.86 -38.19 5.39
CA MET A 87 30.67 -38.54 4.57
C MET A 87 29.48 -37.58 4.73
N ALA A 88 29.60 -36.52 5.54
CA ALA A 88 28.47 -35.62 5.85
C ALA A 88 28.76 -34.14 5.52
N LYS A 89 29.61 -33.86 4.52
CA LYS A 89 29.95 -32.48 4.13
C LYS A 89 29.36 -31.99 2.82
N ASP A 90 28.65 -32.84 2.08
CA ASP A 90 28.23 -32.53 0.72
C ASP A 90 26.72 -32.32 0.60
N LEU A 91 26.13 -31.59 1.56
CA LEU A 91 24.75 -31.12 1.42
C LEU A 91 24.61 -29.96 0.40
N HIS A 92 25.70 -29.61 -0.30
CA HIS A 92 25.69 -28.66 -1.42
C HIS A 92 26.90 -28.83 -2.38
N GLY A 93 27.51 -30.03 -2.42
CA GLY A 93 28.75 -30.29 -3.16
C GLY A 93 28.52 -31.13 -4.42
N ASP A 94 29.31 -30.88 -5.46
CA ASP A 94 29.39 -31.69 -6.67
C ASP A 94 29.55 -33.20 -6.38
N ILE A 95 29.08 -34.04 -7.30
CA ILE A 95 29.20 -35.51 -7.16
C ILE A 95 30.68 -35.86 -7.03
N PRO A 96 31.09 -36.59 -5.99
CA PRO A 96 32.47 -37.00 -5.84
C PRO A 96 32.84 -37.94 -6.99
N VAL A 97 33.80 -37.54 -7.82
CA VAL A 97 34.29 -38.35 -8.95
C VAL A 97 35.32 -39.38 -8.44
N PRO A 98 35.03 -40.69 -8.50
CA PRO A 98 35.95 -41.73 -8.05
C PRO A 98 37.22 -41.79 -8.91
N LYS A 99 38.35 -42.15 -8.29
CA LYS A 99 39.63 -42.32 -8.98
C LYS A 99 39.82 -43.79 -9.33
N PHE A 100 39.55 -44.10 -10.60
CA PHE A 100 39.62 -45.42 -11.19
C PHE A 100 41.06 -45.90 -11.43
N LYS A 101 41.69 -46.41 -10.36
CA LYS A 101 43.01 -47.04 -10.39
C LYS A 101 42.96 -48.37 -9.64
N ARG A 102 43.56 -49.43 -10.22
CA ARG A 102 43.64 -50.75 -9.58
C ARG A 102 44.47 -50.67 -8.30
N ARG A 103 43.97 -51.28 -7.22
CA ARG A 103 44.66 -51.33 -5.93
C ARG A 103 45.75 -52.39 -5.94
N LYS A 104 46.75 -52.26 -5.06
CA LYS A 104 47.95 -53.13 -5.03
C LYS A 104 47.66 -54.62 -4.80
N ARG A 105 46.54 -54.98 -4.17
CA ARG A 105 46.15 -56.36 -3.82
C ARG A 105 44.83 -56.81 -4.47
N GLU A 106 44.40 -56.09 -5.48
CA GLU A 106 43.12 -56.33 -6.14
C GLU A 106 43.32 -57.15 -7.42
N SER A 107 42.48 -58.17 -7.61
CA SER A 107 42.41 -58.91 -8.85
C SER A 107 41.76 -58.06 -9.95
N GLU A 108 42.06 -58.36 -11.21
CA GLU A 108 41.50 -57.62 -12.35
C GLU A 108 39.96 -57.64 -12.36
N ARG A 109 39.36 -58.79 -12.03
CA ARG A 109 37.90 -58.91 -11.95
C ARG A 109 37.30 -58.05 -10.85
N ALA A 110 37.89 -58.05 -9.65
CA ALA A 110 37.41 -57.22 -8.54
C ALA A 110 37.57 -55.71 -8.83
N TYR A 111 38.58 -55.34 -9.62
CA TYR A 111 38.72 -53.96 -10.11
C TYR A 111 37.57 -53.57 -11.04
N ILE A 112 37.25 -54.41 -12.03
CA ILE A 112 36.16 -54.16 -12.99
C ILE A 112 34.81 -54.09 -12.26
N GLU A 113 34.56 -54.96 -11.30
CA GLU A 113 33.33 -54.95 -10.50
C GLU A 113 33.20 -53.65 -9.69
N ARG A 114 34.27 -53.23 -9.00
CA ARG A 114 34.25 -51.95 -8.27
C ARG A 114 34.05 -50.75 -9.20
N MET A 115 34.69 -50.76 -10.37
CA MET A 115 34.52 -49.74 -11.40
C MET A 115 33.05 -49.62 -11.81
N GLU A 116 32.40 -50.76 -12.02
CA GLU A 116 31.01 -50.83 -12.46
C GLU A 116 30.06 -50.32 -11.37
N GLU A 117 30.22 -50.76 -10.13
CA GLU A 117 29.44 -50.28 -8.97
C GLU A 117 29.58 -48.77 -8.75
N GLU A 118 30.82 -48.26 -8.74
CA GLU A 118 31.09 -46.83 -8.57
C GLU A 118 30.51 -45.99 -9.72
N THR A 119 30.56 -46.50 -10.95
CA THR A 119 29.97 -45.85 -12.14
C THR A 119 28.44 -45.82 -12.05
N GLN A 120 27.81 -46.93 -11.66
CA GLN A 120 26.36 -47.00 -11.44
C GLN A 120 25.94 -46.04 -10.33
N HIS A 121 26.72 -45.92 -9.26
CA HIS A 121 26.45 -45.02 -8.14
C HIS A 121 26.53 -43.54 -8.56
N VAL A 122 27.59 -43.15 -9.26
CA VAL A 122 27.74 -41.79 -9.80
C VAL A 122 26.59 -41.47 -10.76
N MET A 123 26.25 -42.39 -11.67
CA MET A 123 25.13 -42.23 -12.60
C MET A 123 23.80 -42.02 -11.87
N PHE A 124 23.55 -42.79 -10.80
CA PHE A 124 22.37 -42.62 -9.96
C PHE A 124 22.34 -41.25 -9.27
N MET A 125 23.47 -40.81 -8.69
CA MET A 125 23.58 -39.49 -8.09
C MET A 125 23.34 -38.38 -9.13
N THR A 126 23.87 -38.49 -10.33
CA THR A 126 23.67 -37.52 -11.43
C THR A 126 22.22 -37.43 -11.85
N LYS A 127 21.53 -38.55 -12.03
CA LYS A 127 20.11 -38.58 -12.39
C LYS A 127 19.22 -37.96 -11.33
N ASN A 128 19.63 -38.03 -10.06
CA ASN A 128 18.88 -37.47 -8.94
C ASN A 128 19.28 -36.03 -8.60
N GLN A 129 20.25 -35.45 -9.31
CA GLN A 129 20.54 -34.02 -9.21
C GLN A 129 19.53 -33.23 -10.05
N LEU A 130 18.97 -32.19 -9.43
CA LEU A 130 18.27 -31.15 -10.18
C LEU A 130 19.26 -30.53 -11.16
N ALA A 131 18.81 -30.25 -12.39
CA ALA A 131 19.64 -29.61 -13.40
C ALA A 131 20.26 -28.32 -12.82
N ARG A 132 21.58 -28.33 -12.62
CA ARG A 132 22.33 -27.15 -12.22
C ARG A 132 22.34 -26.19 -13.39
N CYS A 133 21.54 -25.14 -13.28
CA CYS A 133 21.63 -23.97 -14.15
C CYS A 133 22.35 -22.87 -13.37
N PRO A 134 23.69 -22.89 -13.29
CA PRO A 134 24.44 -21.91 -12.51
C PRO A 134 24.18 -20.47 -12.97
N GLU A 135 23.85 -20.27 -14.25
CA GLU A 135 23.44 -18.96 -14.77
C GLU A 135 22.13 -18.46 -14.14
N LEU A 136 21.15 -19.34 -13.91
CA LEU A 136 19.89 -18.99 -13.22
C LEU A 136 20.06 -18.81 -11.70
N GLU A 137 21.10 -19.39 -11.10
CA GLU A 137 21.41 -19.21 -9.68
C GLU A 137 22.03 -17.85 -9.40
N THR A 138 22.89 -17.32 -10.27
CA THR A 138 23.40 -15.93 -10.12
C THR A 138 22.26 -14.90 -10.10
N ASP A 139 21.29 -15.04 -10.99
CA ASP A 139 20.09 -14.19 -11.03
C ASP A 139 19.19 -14.35 -9.79
N LYS A 140 19.20 -15.52 -9.14
CA LYS A 140 18.41 -15.81 -7.94
C LYS A 140 19.13 -15.44 -6.65
N GLU A 141 20.45 -15.59 -6.58
CA GLU A 141 21.29 -15.20 -5.45
C GLU A 141 21.42 -13.68 -5.34
N GLU A 142 21.47 -12.96 -6.48
CA GLU A 142 21.32 -11.51 -6.49
C GLU A 142 19.94 -11.07 -5.99
N GLN A 143 18.89 -11.84 -6.29
CA GLN A 143 17.53 -11.60 -5.78
C GLN A 143 17.36 -11.97 -4.28
N THR A 144 18.08 -12.96 -3.75
CA THR A 144 17.96 -13.38 -2.33
C THR A 144 18.73 -12.48 -1.37
N SER A 145 19.68 -11.67 -1.87
CA SER A 145 20.40 -10.66 -1.09
C SER A 145 19.53 -9.47 -0.63
N GLY A 146 18.27 -9.40 -1.08
CA GLY A 146 17.24 -8.48 -0.57
C GLY A 146 17.42 -7.00 -0.96
N VAL A 147 18.53 -6.63 -1.60
CA VAL A 147 18.79 -5.26 -2.06
C VAL A 147 18.49 -5.16 -3.55
N LYS A 148 17.21 -5.17 -3.92
CA LYS A 148 16.78 -4.80 -5.27
C LYS A 148 17.39 -3.45 -5.64
N SER A 149 18.09 -3.38 -6.76
CA SER A 149 18.71 -2.15 -7.22
C SER A 149 17.66 -1.06 -7.49
N LYS A 150 18.02 0.23 -7.37
CA LYS A 150 17.11 1.35 -7.66
C LYS A 150 16.49 1.26 -9.07
N SER A 151 17.21 0.67 -10.02
CA SER A 151 16.77 0.45 -11.41
C SER A 151 15.62 -0.57 -11.48
N GLU A 152 15.75 -1.70 -10.79
CA GLU A 152 14.72 -2.75 -10.78
C GLU A 152 13.44 -2.28 -10.10
N LYS A 153 13.56 -1.53 -8.99
CA LYS A 153 12.40 -0.95 -8.32
C LYS A 153 11.62 0.01 -9.22
N LYS A 154 12.32 0.77 -10.08
CA LYS A 154 11.70 1.62 -11.10
C LYS A 154 10.99 0.78 -12.16
N LYS A 155 11.66 -0.24 -12.71
CA LYS A 155 11.06 -1.19 -13.67
C LYS A 155 9.81 -1.86 -13.10
N GLU A 156 9.83 -2.29 -11.84
CA GLU A 156 8.69 -2.90 -11.15
C GLU A 156 7.52 -1.90 -10.98
N SER A 157 7.82 -0.65 -10.62
CA SER A 157 6.82 0.42 -10.53
C SER A 157 6.17 0.72 -11.88
N ASP A 158 6.95 0.76 -12.96
CA ASP A 158 6.44 1.02 -14.31
C ASP A 158 5.59 -0.14 -14.83
N LYS A 159 6.03 -1.39 -14.60
CA LYS A 159 5.22 -2.60 -14.84
C LYS A 159 3.90 -2.57 -14.07
N LYS A 160 3.92 -2.17 -12.80
CA LYS A 160 2.72 -2.06 -11.96
C LYS A 160 1.77 -0.96 -12.46
N ARG A 161 2.29 0.16 -12.96
CA ARG A 161 1.48 1.22 -13.60
C ARG A 161 0.81 0.71 -14.87
N LEU A 162 1.55 0.01 -15.72
CA LEU A 162 1.01 -0.60 -16.94
C LEU A 162 -0.09 -1.62 -16.62
N ALA A 163 0.15 -2.51 -15.66
CA ALA A 163 -0.83 -3.51 -15.22
C ALA A 163 -2.14 -2.87 -14.73
N LYS A 164 -2.08 -1.76 -13.98
CA LYS A 164 -3.27 -1.00 -13.55
C LYS A 164 -4.05 -0.44 -14.74
N PHE A 165 -3.35 0.07 -15.76
CA PHE A 165 -3.98 0.61 -16.97
C PHE A 165 -4.71 -0.48 -17.75
N ILE A 166 -4.06 -1.65 -17.92
CA ILE A 166 -4.65 -2.82 -18.57
C ILE A 166 -5.88 -3.27 -17.78
N LYS A 167 -5.77 -3.45 -16.46
CA LYS A 167 -6.89 -3.84 -15.59
C LYS A 167 -8.07 -2.87 -15.68
N LYS A 168 -7.81 -1.57 -15.66
CA LYS A 168 -8.87 -0.55 -15.80
C LYS A 168 -9.54 -0.62 -17.18
N ARG A 169 -8.80 -0.96 -18.24
CA ARG A 169 -9.35 -1.14 -19.59
C ARG A 169 -10.22 -2.39 -19.65
N THR A 170 -9.79 -3.51 -19.06
CA THR A 170 -10.58 -4.74 -19.03
C THR A 170 -11.83 -4.58 -18.17
N GLU A 171 -11.73 -3.99 -16.97
CA GLU A 171 -12.88 -3.67 -16.11
C GLU A 171 -13.91 -2.78 -16.82
N ARG A 172 -13.46 -1.76 -17.56
CA ARG A 172 -14.37 -0.92 -18.36
C ARG A 172 -15.06 -1.68 -19.48
N LYS A 173 -14.37 -2.65 -20.11
CA LYS A 173 -15.00 -3.54 -21.10
C LYS A 173 -16.05 -4.43 -20.42
N MET A 174 -15.70 -5.04 -19.29
CA MET A 174 -16.63 -5.86 -18.50
C MET A 174 -17.88 -5.07 -18.09
N MET A 175 -17.74 -3.86 -17.56
CA MET A 175 -18.89 -3.01 -17.19
C MET A 175 -19.77 -2.63 -18.38
N LYS A 176 -19.19 -2.46 -19.58
CA LYS A 176 -19.99 -2.20 -20.79
C LYS A 176 -20.80 -3.43 -21.19
N LEU A 177 -20.15 -4.61 -21.19
CA LEU A 177 -20.82 -5.87 -21.48
C LEU A 177 -21.90 -6.19 -20.45
N GLU A 178 -21.62 -5.95 -19.16
CA GLU A 178 -22.59 -6.09 -18.07
C GLU A 178 -23.78 -5.16 -18.29
N LYS A 179 -23.52 -3.89 -18.62
CA LYS A 179 -24.60 -2.94 -18.91
C LYS A 179 -25.44 -3.42 -20.09
N GLU A 180 -24.82 -3.84 -21.19
CA GLU A 180 -25.54 -4.36 -22.36
C GLU A 180 -26.36 -5.62 -22.01
N LEU A 181 -25.84 -6.50 -21.14
CA LEU A 181 -26.52 -7.71 -20.69
C LEU A 181 -27.72 -7.44 -19.77
N PHE A 182 -27.64 -6.40 -18.92
CA PHE A 182 -28.68 -6.05 -17.94
C PHE A 182 -29.58 -4.87 -18.38
N THR A 183 -29.42 -4.36 -19.60
CA THR A 183 -30.35 -3.38 -20.18
C THR A 183 -31.28 -4.07 -21.17
N ASP A 184 -32.54 -4.25 -20.78
CA ASP A 184 -33.59 -4.64 -21.71
C ASP A 184 -34.05 -3.43 -22.52
N THR A 185 -33.99 -3.55 -23.84
CA THR A 185 -34.55 -2.53 -24.75
C THR A 185 -36.03 -2.81 -24.97
N VAL A 186 -36.89 -2.01 -24.33
CA VAL A 186 -38.36 -2.08 -24.49
C VAL A 186 -38.81 -1.02 -25.51
N ARG A 187 -39.68 -1.38 -26.45
CA ARG A 187 -40.19 -0.41 -27.44
C ARG A 187 -41.23 0.52 -26.82
N PHE A 188 -41.34 1.73 -27.36
CA PHE A 188 -42.35 2.70 -26.92
C PHE A 188 -43.75 2.15 -27.19
N GLY A 189 -44.56 2.01 -26.13
CA GLY A 189 -45.90 1.41 -26.17
C GLY A 189 -46.00 0.03 -25.50
N GLU A 190 -44.88 -0.65 -25.26
CA GLU A 190 -44.84 -1.89 -24.45
C GLU A 190 -44.68 -1.53 -22.96
N VAL A 191 -45.54 -2.11 -22.11
CA VAL A 191 -45.44 -1.93 -20.65
C VAL A 191 -44.35 -2.85 -20.12
N ALA A 192 -43.22 -2.28 -19.71
CA ALA A 192 -42.18 -3.03 -19.02
C ALA A 192 -42.75 -3.63 -17.73
N MET A 193 -42.65 -4.95 -17.57
CA MET A 193 -43.12 -5.63 -16.37
C MET A 193 -42.37 -5.08 -15.14
N GLN A 194 -43.13 -4.64 -14.13
CA GLN A 194 -42.55 -4.21 -12.87
C GLN A 194 -41.71 -5.37 -12.29
N PRO A 195 -40.45 -5.12 -11.87
CA PRO A 195 -39.64 -6.17 -11.27
C PRO A 195 -40.37 -6.74 -10.04
N PRO A 196 -40.29 -8.06 -9.82
CA PRO A 196 -40.99 -8.69 -8.71
C PRO A 196 -40.51 -8.10 -7.39
N THR A 197 -41.44 -7.51 -6.63
CA THR A 197 -41.16 -7.00 -5.30
C THR A 197 -41.17 -8.15 -4.31
N LEU A 198 -40.08 -8.34 -3.57
CA LEU A 198 -40.05 -9.28 -2.45
C LEU A 198 -41.00 -8.79 -1.34
N THR A 199 -42.22 -9.31 -1.33
CA THR A 199 -43.27 -9.01 -0.31
C THR A 199 -43.14 -9.89 0.93
N ALA A 200 -42.23 -10.87 0.92
CA ALA A 200 -42.02 -11.79 2.03
C ALA A 200 -41.38 -11.08 3.23
N LYS A 201 -42.07 -11.11 4.38
CA LYS A 201 -41.54 -10.58 5.65
C LYS A 201 -40.43 -11.49 6.17
N PRO A 202 -39.27 -10.95 6.59
CA PRO A 202 -38.24 -11.77 7.23
C PRO A 202 -38.79 -12.45 8.48
N ARG A 203 -38.55 -13.76 8.64
CA ARG A 203 -39.14 -14.65 9.66
C ARG A 203 -39.00 -14.18 11.12
N LYS A 204 -38.06 -13.28 11.42
CA LYS A 204 -37.83 -12.71 12.76
C LYS A 204 -37.93 -11.18 12.82
N SER A 205 -38.51 -10.54 11.81
CA SER A 205 -38.66 -9.09 11.83
C SER A 205 -39.83 -8.68 12.72
N GLN A 206 -39.60 -7.79 13.69
CA GLN A 206 -40.66 -7.15 14.43
C GLN A 206 -41.38 -6.16 13.52
N THR A 207 -42.70 -6.31 13.41
CA THR A 207 -43.58 -5.46 12.61
C THR A 207 -43.53 -4.03 13.16
N ASN A 208 -42.84 -3.13 12.46
CA ASN A 208 -42.96 -1.70 12.74
C ASN A 208 -43.86 -1.11 11.68
N HIS A 209 -44.95 -0.48 12.11
CA HIS A 209 -46.05 -0.05 11.24
C HIS A 209 -45.64 1.07 10.27
N GLN A 210 -44.50 1.74 10.50
CA GLN A 210 -43.95 2.70 9.54
C GLN A 210 -42.41 2.68 9.50
N PRO A 211 -41.79 2.74 8.30
CA PRO A 211 -40.35 2.94 8.17
C PRO A 211 -39.97 4.28 8.83
N GLY A 212 -39.08 4.24 9.82
CA GLY A 212 -38.58 5.43 10.51
C GLY A 212 -39.10 5.66 11.94
N GLN A 213 -40.10 4.91 12.40
CA GLN A 213 -40.62 5.04 13.78
C GLN A 213 -39.84 4.25 14.84
N ARG A 214 -38.88 3.41 14.45
CA ARG A 214 -38.02 2.73 15.42
C ARG A 214 -37.16 3.77 16.13
N GLN A 215 -37.34 3.88 17.44
CA GLN A 215 -36.40 4.63 18.28
C GLN A 215 -35.04 3.94 18.15
N LEU A 216 -34.13 4.57 17.42
CA LEU A 216 -32.77 4.04 17.24
C LEU A 216 -32.12 3.99 18.63
N LEU A 217 -31.43 2.90 18.95
CA LEU A 217 -30.68 2.76 20.21
C LEU A 217 -29.71 3.94 20.43
N LEU A 218 -29.16 4.47 19.34
CA LEU A 218 -28.31 5.66 19.41
C LEU A 218 -29.08 6.91 19.85
N LYS A 219 -30.34 7.08 19.42
CA LYS A 219 -31.19 8.18 19.89
C LYS A 219 -31.45 8.05 21.39
N SER A 220 -31.74 6.85 21.91
CA SER A 220 -31.92 6.68 23.36
C SER A 220 -30.64 6.93 24.15
N LEU A 221 -29.49 6.47 23.66
CA LEU A 221 -28.17 6.73 24.28
C LEU A 221 -27.79 8.22 24.27
N ILE A 222 -28.05 8.93 23.17
CA ILE A 222 -27.79 10.38 23.07
C ILE A 222 -28.77 11.15 23.96
N GLN A 223 -30.06 10.77 23.96
CA GLN A 223 -31.08 11.43 24.77
C GLN A 223 -30.85 11.24 26.28
N GLN A 224 -30.28 10.10 26.69
CA GLN A 224 -29.78 9.88 28.05
C GLN A 224 -28.55 10.75 28.38
N SER A 225 -27.72 11.09 27.38
CA SER A 225 -26.57 11.99 27.57
C SER A 225 -26.96 13.48 27.62
N GLU A 226 -28.08 13.85 27.02
CA GLU A 226 -28.60 15.23 26.97
C GLU A 226 -29.42 15.64 28.20
N CYS A 227 -29.75 14.70 29.10
CA CYS A 227 -30.34 15.03 30.43
C CYS A 227 -29.32 15.58 31.44
N SER A 228 -28.09 15.88 31.01
CA SER A 228 -27.11 16.66 31.77
C SER A 228 -26.73 17.88 30.93
N SER A 229 -27.17 19.06 31.36
CA SER A 229 -26.94 20.39 30.79
C SER A 229 -27.80 20.79 29.58
N GLY A 230 -28.89 21.51 29.87
CA GLY A 230 -29.06 22.89 29.45
C GLY A 230 -29.28 23.21 27.97
N GLN A 231 -30.49 23.73 27.71
CA GLN A 231 -30.86 24.66 26.63
C GLN A 231 -31.22 24.08 25.25
N LYS A 232 -32.54 24.06 25.03
CA LYS A 232 -33.17 24.25 23.72
C LYS A 232 -32.80 25.64 23.20
N VAL A 233 -32.36 25.74 21.94
CA VAL A 233 -32.52 26.95 21.13
C VAL A 233 -32.96 26.53 19.73
N GLU A 234 -34.16 26.99 19.38
CA GLU A 234 -34.83 26.87 18.10
C GLU A 234 -34.23 27.89 17.11
N GLY A 235 -34.22 27.57 15.81
CA GLY A 235 -34.06 28.59 14.77
C GLY A 235 -32.98 28.33 13.72
N THR A 236 -33.45 28.24 12.48
CA THR A 236 -32.74 28.49 11.21
C THR A 236 -31.94 27.34 10.58
N GLN A 237 -32.48 26.87 9.47
CA GLN A 237 -31.97 25.84 8.60
C GLN A 237 -30.90 26.41 7.66
N TYR A 238 -29.65 26.34 8.06
CA TYR A 238 -28.54 26.16 7.13
C TYR A 238 -27.66 25.07 7.72
N SER A 239 -27.38 24.06 6.89
CA SER A 239 -26.61 22.88 7.24
C SER A 239 -25.43 23.24 8.15
N LYS A 240 -25.40 22.58 9.31
CA LYS A 240 -24.35 22.71 10.33
C LYS A 240 -23.00 22.40 9.66
N LEU A 241 -22.34 23.43 9.14
CA LEU A 241 -20.91 23.33 8.86
C LEU A 241 -20.25 23.02 10.20
N PRO A 242 -19.31 22.05 10.25
CA PRO A 242 -18.57 21.83 11.47
C PRO A 242 -17.91 23.16 11.87
N THR A 243 -17.89 23.49 13.16
CA THR A 243 -17.34 24.74 13.70
C THR A 243 -15.86 24.88 13.31
N MET A 244 -15.61 25.47 12.15
CA MET A 244 -14.29 25.70 11.60
C MET A 244 -13.78 27.05 12.07
N SER A 245 -12.48 27.14 12.38
CA SER A 245 -11.82 28.42 12.69
C SER A 245 -12.09 29.44 11.58
N MET A 246 -12.33 30.70 11.95
CA MET A 246 -12.63 31.82 11.04
C MET A 246 -11.58 31.95 9.91
N ALA A 247 -10.30 31.67 10.21
CA ALA A 247 -9.23 31.68 9.22
C ALA A 247 -9.45 30.62 8.12
N ARG A 248 -9.93 29.43 8.49
CA ARG A 248 -10.21 28.34 7.56
C ARG A 248 -11.43 28.64 6.68
N GLN A 249 -12.44 29.30 7.24
CA GLN A 249 -13.60 29.75 6.48
C GLN A 249 -13.20 30.76 5.38
N ARG A 250 -12.31 31.72 5.70
CA ARG A 250 -11.79 32.69 4.73
C ARG A 250 -11.06 32.02 3.57
N MET A 251 -10.18 31.06 3.87
CA MET A 251 -9.46 30.30 2.82
C MET A 251 -10.43 29.56 1.88
N LEU A 252 -11.44 28.87 2.44
CA LEU A 252 -12.40 28.11 1.63
C LEU A 252 -13.29 29.02 0.75
N LEU A 253 -13.70 30.18 1.27
CA LEU A 253 -14.48 31.15 0.49
C LEU A 253 -13.64 31.74 -0.65
N GLU A 254 -12.37 32.04 -0.41
CA GLU A 254 -11.46 32.55 -1.42
C GLU A 254 -11.16 31.50 -2.52
N GLU A 255 -10.96 30.25 -2.13
CA GLU A 255 -10.82 29.12 -3.07
C GLU A 255 -12.09 28.97 -3.92
N ARG A 256 -13.27 29.04 -3.29
CA ARG A 256 -14.56 28.97 -3.98
C ARG A 256 -14.70 30.10 -4.99
N GLU A 257 -14.37 31.33 -4.63
CA GLU A 257 -14.42 32.47 -5.54
C GLU A 257 -13.46 32.32 -6.73
N ARG A 258 -12.22 31.84 -6.49
CA ARG A 258 -11.25 31.56 -7.56
C ARG A 258 -11.78 30.52 -8.54
N ILE A 259 -12.35 29.42 -8.03
CA ILE A 259 -12.93 28.35 -8.86
C ILE A 259 -14.11 28.87 -9.69
N ILE A 260 -15.01 29.64 -9.07
CA ILE A 260 -16.17 30.22 -9.78
C ILE A 260 -15.71 31.17 -10.89
N LYS A 261 -14.73 32.04 -10.62
CA LYS A 261 -14.17 32.94 -11.63
C LYS A 261 -13.55 32.16 -12.79
N ALA A 262 -12.73 31.15 -12.52
CA ALA A 262 -12.13 30.29 -13.53
C ALA A 262 -13.17 29.52 -14.36
N TYR A 263 -14.23 29.03 -13.72
CA TYR A 263 -15.33 28.36 -14.42
C TYR A 263 -16.06 29.33 -15.36
N ARG A 264 -16.34 30.57 -14.91
CA ARG A 264 -16.99 31.60 -15.72
C ARG A 264 -16.15 32.00 -16.93
N THR A 265 -14.84 32.17 -16.77
CA THR A 265 -13.95 32.52 -17.89
C THR A 265 -13.90 31.39 -18.91
N LEU A 266 -13.75 30.14 -18.48
CA LEU A 266 -13.76 28.97 -19.35
C LEU A 266 -15.09 28.84 -20.11
N LYS A 267 -16.21 29.07 -19.42
CA LYS A 267 -17.54 29.04 -20.04
C LYS A 267 -17.70 30.13 -21.12
N LYS A 268 -17.20 31.35 -20.88
CA LYS A 268 -17.20 32.43 -21.89
C LYS A 268 -16.35 32.09 -23.11
N GLN A 269 -15.14 31.56 -22.90
CA GLN A 269 -14.26 31.11 -24.00
C GLN A 269 -14.94 30.04 -24.86
N LYS A 270 -15.58 29.05 -24.22
CA LYS A 270 -16.31 28.00 -24.94
C LYS A 270 -17.44 28.57 -25.80
N GLN A 271 -18.15 29.59 -25.32
CA GLN A 271 -19.19 30.26 -26.11
C GLN A 271 -18.63 31.01 -27.32
N GLN A 272 -17.51 31.73 -27.14
CA GLN A 272 -16.83 32.43 -28.24
C GLN A 272 -16.29 31.47 -29.31
N ILE A 273 -15.73 30.33 -28.91
CA ILE A 273 -15.30 29.29 -29.86
C ILE A 273 -16.50 28.75 -30.64
N LEU A 274 -17.63 28.50 -29.97
CA LEU A 274 -18.84 28.03 -30.64
C LEU A 274 -19.39 29.05 -31.63
N SER A 275 -19.36 30.36 -31.33
CA SER A 275 -19.78 31.40 -32.28
C SER A 275 -18.80 31.49 -33.46
N GLN A 276 -17.49 31.52 -33.21
CA GLN A 276 -16.48 31.54 -34.28
C GLN A 276 -16.59 30.32 -35.20
N ASN A 277 -16.83 29.13 -34.64
CA ASN A 277 -17.04 27.92 -35.42
C ASN A 277 -18.30 28.02 -36.29
N LYS A 278 -19.40 28.59 -35.78
CA LYS A 278 -20.61 28.83 -36.58
C LYS A 278 -20.33 29.80 -37.72
N ASP A 279 -19.68 30.93 -37.44
CA ASP A 279 -19.34 31.94 -38.45
C ASP A 279 -18.41 31.36 -39.54
N SER A 280 -17.45 30.50 -39.16
CA SER A 280 -16.59 29.80 -40.13
C SER A 280 -17.37 28.81 -41.01
N MET A 281 -18.37 28.14 -40.46
CA MET A 281 -19.22 27.20 -41.21
C MET A 281 -20.18 27.91 -42.16
N GLU A 282 -20.66 29.12 -41.81
CA GLU A 282 -21.48 29.93 -42.71
C GLU A 282 -20.66 30.47 -43.89
N LYS A 283 -19.42 30.92 -43.66
CA LYS A 283 -18.50 31.34 -44.73
C LYS A 283 -18.17 30.22 -45.72
N LEU A 284 -18.12 28.97 -45.28
CA LEU A 284 -17.91 27.81 -46.15
C LEU A 284 -19.16 27.46 -46.97
N LYS A 285 -20.37 27.76 -46.47
CA LYS A 285 -21.62 27.49 -47.18
C LYS A 285 -21.91 28.53 -48.27
N ASN A 286 -21.47 29.77 -48.07
CA ASN A 286 -21.64 30.87 -49.03
C ASN A 286 -20.26 31.42 -49.44
N PRO A 287 -19.50 30.68 -50.28
CA PRO A 287 -18.30 31.24 -50.87
C PRO A 287 -18.70 32.35 -51.84
N LYS A 288 -18.09 33.54 -51.69
CA LYS A 288 -18.17 34.61 -52.69
C LYS A 288 -17.33 34.26 -53.92
#